data_AF-A0A8X8AAR7-F1
#
_entry.id   AF-A0A8X8AAR7-F1
#
_cell.length_a   1.000
_cell.length_b   1.000
_cell.length_c   1.000
_cell.angle_alpha   90.00
_cell.angle_beta   90.00
_cell.angle_gamma   90.00
#
_symmetry.space_group_name_H-M   'P 1'
#
loop_
_entity.id
_entity.type
_entity.pdbx_description
1 polymer ?
#
loop_
_entity_poly.entity_id
_entity_poly.type
_entity_poly.pdbx_seq_one_letter_code
_entity_poly.pdbx_strand_id
1 'polypeptide(L)'
;MDSIEVINRFRDSQFDLVKAGKAANSEVISVNPVFLKAGIPSPTGFVMNMQPSEAEAGFDLRLPPTADPDPMKKRIAEEWAPAVRNMIYEVTS
;
A
#
# COMPACT_ATOMS: atom_id res chain seq x y z
N MET A 1 10.26 -8.31 -6.62
CA MET A 1 10.03 -7.17 -5.72
C MET A 1 8.58 -7.25 -5.31
N ASP A 2 8.33 -7.41 -4.01
CA ASP A 2 7.00 -7.69 -3.48
C ASP A 2 6.15 -6.41 -3.46
N SER A 3 4.82 -6.54 -3.61
CA SER A 3 3.93 -5.37 -3.73
C SER A 3 4.04 -4.40 -2.56
N ILE A 4 4.13 -4.93 -1.33
CA ILE A 4 4.31 -4.13 -0.11
C ILE A 4 5.64 -3.37 -0.13
N GLU A 5 6.70 -3.98 -0.65
CA GLU A 5 8.01 -3.33 -0.76
C GLU A 5 7.98 -2.16 -1.75
N VAL A 6 7.31 -2.32 -2.89
CA VAL A 6 7.13 -1.25 -3.88
C VAL A 6 6.34 -0.08 -3.30
N ILE A 7 5.28 -0.37 -2.52
CA ILE A 7 4.47 0.65 -1.83
C ILE A 7 5.33 1.40 -0.80
N ASN A 8 6.08 0.68 0.02
CA ASN A 8 6.96 1.28 1.03
C ASN A 8 8.03 2.16 0.40
N ARG A 9 8.63 1.73 -0.73
CA ARG A 9 9.58 2.56 -1.46
C ARG A 9 8.96 3.86 -1.97
N PHE A 10 7.74 3.81 -2.49
CA PHE A 10 7.04 5.03 -2.90
C PHE A 10 6.82 5.96 -1.70
N ARG A 11 6.32 5.44 -0.59
CA ARG A 11 6.15 6.18 0.67
C ARG A 11 7.46 6.85 1.10
N ASP A 12 8.56 6.10 1.11
CA ASP A 12 9.87 6.62 1.51
C ASP A 12 10.36 7.72 0.57
N SER A 13 10.15 7.56 -0.75
CA SER A 13 10.50 8.60 -1.73
C SER A 13 9.71 9.91 -1.52
N GLN A 14 8.44 9.83 -1.11
CA GLN A 14 7.65 11.02 -0.76
C GLN A 14 8.19 11.67 0.51
N PHE A 15 8.57 10.86 1.51
CA PHE A 15 9.12 11.35 2.76
C PHE A 15 10.51 11.97 2.60
N ASP A 16 11.32 11.48 1.67
CA ASP A 16 12.64 12.04 1.37
C ASP A 16 12.55 13.43 0.74
N LEU A 17 11.49 13.73 -0.05
CA LEU A 17 11.23 15.08 -0.54
C LEU A 17 10.99 16.07 0.61
N VAL A 18 10.26 15.64 1.64
CA VAL A 18 10.01 16.44 2.85
C VAL A 18 11.31 16.66 3.63
N LYS A 19 12.07 15.59 3.89
CA LYS A 19 13.36 15.71 4.61
C LYS A 19 14.36 16.62 3.92
N ALA A 20 14.37 16.59 2.58
CA ALA A 20 15.23 17.44 1.77
C ALA A 20 14.75 18.90 1.70
N GLY A 21 13.61 19.24 2.32
CA GLY A 21 13.01 20.58 2.27
C GLY A 21 12.47 20.96 0.89
N LYS A 22 12.23 19.97 0.01
CA LYS A 22 11.75 20.18 -1.36
C LYS A 22 10.22 20.27 -1.46
N ALA A 23 9.50 19.80 -0.45
CA ALA A 23 8.05 19.84 -0.36
C ALA A 23 7.62 19.87 1.12
N ALA A 24 6.49 20.52 1.42
CA ALA A 24 5.85 20.44 2.73
C ALA A 24 5.09 19.10 2.89
N ASN A 25 4.79 18.72 4.13
CA ASN A 25 3.96 17.54 4.43
C ASN A 25 2.60 17.57 3.72
N SER A 26 2.04 18.77 3.50
CA SER A 26 0.75 18.98 2.82
C SER A 26 0.84 18.93 1.30
N GLU A 27 2.04 18.78 0.72
CA GLU A 27 2.28 18.81 -0.72
C GLU A 27 2.69 17.44 -1.28
N VAL A 28 2.93 16.46 -0.41
CA VAL A 28 3.30 15.09 -0.79
C VAL A 28 2.13 14.14 -0.63
N ILE A 29 2.14 13.05 -1.40
CA ILE A 29 1.19 11.96 -1.22
C ILE A 29 1.65 11.12 -0.03
N SER A 30 0.80 10.98 1.00
CA SER A 30 1.11 10.11 2.13
C SER A 30 0.49 8.74 1.93
N VAL A 31 1.25 7.68 2.20
CA VAL A 31 0.76 6.29 2.21
C VAL A 31 0.96 5.70 3.59
N ASN A 32 -0.11 5.26 4.23
CA ASN A 32 -0.08 4.70 5.58
C ASN A 32 -0.58 3.25 5.57
N PRO A 33 0.21 2.27 6.04
CA PRO A 33 -0.30 0.93 6.28
C PRO A 33 -1.32 0.98 7.42
N VAL A 34 -2.53 0.48 7.17
CA VAL A 34 -3.65 0.50 8.14
C VAL A 34 -3.80 -0.84 8.83
N PHE A 35 -3.73 -1.94 8.06
CA PHE A 35 -3.81 -3.28 8.60
C PHE A 35 -3.06 -4.28 7.73
N LEU A 36 -2.67 -5.39 8.34
CA LEU A 36 -2.24 -6.61 7.67
C LEU A 36 -2.98 -7.77 8.32
N LYS A 37 -3.81 -8.46 7.54
CA LYS A 37 -4.51 -9.67 7.95
C LYS A 37 -3.87 -10.85 7.24
N ALA A 38 -3.37 -11.80 8.02
CA ALA A 38 -2.85 -13.06 7.52
C ALA A 38 -3.12 -14.13 8.59
N GLY A 39 -3.38 -15.35 8.14
CA GLY A 39 -3.66 -16.47 9.04
C GLY A 39 -4.91 -17.25 8.63
N ILE A 40 -5.02 -18.47 9.14
CA ILE A 40 -6.18 -19.33 8.92
C ILE A 40 -7.03 -19.29 10.20
N PRO A 41 -8.26 -18.74 10.16
CA PRO A 41 -9.13 -18.69 11.33
C PRO A 41 -9.46 -20.08 11.89
N SER A 42 -9.56 -20.18 13.21
CA SER A 42 -10.02 -21.35 13.94
C SER A 42 -11.04 -20.93 15.01
N PRO A 43 -11.83 -21.86 15.60
CA PRO A 43 -12.81 -21.51 16.63
C PRO A 43 -12.22 -20.79 17.87
N THR A 44 -10.92 -20.98 18.13
CA THR A 44 -10.22 -20.39 19.29
C THR A 44 -9.22 -19.29 18.90
N GLY A 45 -9.18 -18.87 17.63
CA GLY A 45 -8.26 -17.85 17.13
C GLY A 45 -7.73 -18.18 15.74
N PHE A 46 -6.44 -18.50 15.65
CA PHE A 46 -5.78 -18.86 14.39
C PHE A 46 -5.04 -20.18 14.50
N VAL A 47 -4.91 -20.87 13.38
CA VAL A 47 -4.08 -22.07 13.25
C VAL A 47 -2.61 -21.64 13.28
N MET A 48 -1.87 -22.03 14.32
CA MET A 48 -0.47 -21.62 14.54
C MET A 48 0.55 -22.56 13.88
N ASN A 49 0.13 -23.74 13.43
CA ASN A 49 0.99 -24.76 12.81
C ASN A 49 0.88 -24.80 11.27
N MET A 50 0.21 -23.83 10.66
CA MET A 50 0.12 -23.71 9.21
C MET A 50 0.50 -22.31 8.76
N GLN A 51 1.38 -22.22 7.76
CA GLN A 51 1.69 -20.96 7.11
C GLN A 51 0.48 -20.52 6.26
N PRO A 52 0.00 -19.28 6.39
CA PRO A 52 -1.09 -18.78 5.55
C PRO A 52 -0.62 -18.65 4.09
N SER A 53 -1.49 -19.05 3.16
CA SER A 53 -1.26 -18.92 1.71
C SER A 53 -1.64 -17.54 1.16
N GLU A 54 -2.48 -16.80 1.87
CA GLU A 54 -3.01 -15.51 1.45
C GLU A 54 -2.91 -14.48 2.59
N ALA A 55 -2.79 -13.21 2.21
CA ALA A 55 -2.78 -12.08 3.12
C ALA A 55 -3.48 -10.89 2.48
N GLU A 56 -4.15 -10.09 3.32
CA GLU A 56 -4.83 -8.84 2.93
C GLU A 56 -4.11 -7.69 3.63
N ALA A 57 -3.70 -6.67 2.87
CA ALA A 57 -3.06 -5.46 3.39
C ALA A 57 -3.86 -4.23 2.98
N GLY A 58 -4.19 -3.39 3.96
CA GLY A 58 -4.90 -2.13 3.75
C GLY A 58 -3.96 -0.94 3.84
N PHE A 59 -4.09 -0.01 2.89
CA PHE A 59 -3.31 1.24 2.86
C PHE A 59 -4.22 2.45 2.71
N ASP A 60 -3.98 3.48 3.52
CA ASP A 60 -4.60 4.80 3.43
C ASP A 60 -3.73 5.71 2.58
N LEU A 61 -4.26 6.20 1.46
CA LEU A 61 -3.58 7.14 0.58
C LEU A 61 -4.22 8.53 0.73
N ARG A 62 -3.42 9.50 1.16
CA ARG A 62 -3.84 10.90 1.24
C ARG A 62 -3.20 11.68 0.12
N LEU A 63 -4.05 12.18 -0.78
CA LEU A 63 -3.63 13.01 -1.88
C LEU A 63 -3.81 14.49 -1.48
N PRO A 64 -2.82 15.35 -1.76
CA PRO A 64 -3.01 16.79 -1.60
C PRO A 64 -4.05 17.29 -2.62
N PRO A 65 -4.74 18.42 -2.36
CA PRO A 65 -5.77 18.96 -3.26
C PRO A 65 -5.28 19.27 -4.69
N THR A 66 -3.97 19.40 -4.86
CA THR A 66 -3.30 19.68 -6.14
C THR A 66 -2.90 18.42 -6.91
N ALA A 67 -3.00 17.23 -6.30
CA ALA A 67 -2.62 15.98 -6.95
C ALA A 67 -3.78 15.39 -7.76
N ASP A 68 -3.48 15.02 -9.01
CA ASP A 68 -4.38 14.25 -9.85
C ASP A 68 -4.43 12.78 -9.33
N PRO A 69 -5.63 12.21 -9.05
CA PRO A 69 -5.77 10.83 -8.64
C PRO A 69 -5.46 9.81 -9.75
N ASP A 70 -5.55 10.16 -11.03
CA ASP A 70 -5.42 9.18 -12.13
C ASP A 70 -4.00 8.61 -12.29
N PRO A 71 -2.92 9.39 -12.17
CA PRO A 71 -1.56 8.84 -12.07
C PRO A 71 -1.39 7.86 -10.91
N MET A 72 -2.07 8.08 -9.79
CA MET A 72 -2.01 7.20 -8.64
C MET A 72 -2.74 5.88 -8.91
N LYS A 73 -3.94 5.91 -9.51
CA LYS A 73 -4.66 4.69 -9.93
C LYS A 73 -3.83 3.88 -10.92
N LYS A 74 -3.19 4.53 -11.89
CA LYS A 74 -2.31 3.88 -12.87
C LYS A 74 -1.13 3.20 -12.18
N ARG A 75 -0.45 3.88 -11.25
CA ARG A 75 0.65 3.31 -10.46
C ARG A 75 0.19 2.09 -9.66
N ILE A 76 -1.00 2.14 -9.05
CA ILE A 76 -1.56 0.99 -8.32
C ILE A 76 -1.70 -0.22 -9.26
N ALA A 77 -2.32 -0.02 -10.43
CA ALA A 77 -2.58 -1.10 -11.39
C ALA A 77 -1.31 -1.68 -12.04
N GLU A 78 -0.33 -0.82 -12.34
CA GLU A 78 0.83 -1.23 -13.15
C GLU A 78 2.07 -1.59 -12.31
N GLU A 79 2.25 -0.99 -11.13
CA GLU A 79 3.45 -1.18 -10.32
C GLU A 79 3.18 -1.92 -9.01
N TRP A 80 2.08 -1.57 -8.31
CA TRP A 80 1.81 -2.10 -6.98
C TRP A 80 1.08 -3.44 -7.05
N ALA A 81 0.06 -3.55 -7.88
CA ALA A 81 -0.74 -4.76 -8.07
C ALA A 81 -0.85 -5.15 -9.56
N PRO A 82 0.29 -5.36 -10.26
CA PRO A 82 0.26 -5.77 -11.65
C PRO A 82 -0.34 -7.17 -11.81
N ALA A 83 -1.04 -7.39 -12.92
CA ALA A 83 -1.74 -8.66 -13.22
C ALA A 83 -0.83 -9.91 -13.12
N VAL A 84 0.48 -9.75 -13.34
CA VAL A 84 1.47 -10.83 -13.25
C VAL A 84 1.67 -11.38 -11.82
N ARG A 85 1.23 -10.67 -10.78
CA ARG A 85 1.43 -11.07 -9.37
C ARG A 85 0.30 -11.94 -8.81
N ASN A 86 -0.70 -12.30 -9.60
CA ASN A 86 -1.85 -13.12 -9.18
C ASN A 86 -2.46 -12.62 -7.84
N MET A 87 -2.78 -11.33 -7.79
CA MET A 87 -3.38 -10.68 -6.62
C MET A 87 -4.58 -9.86 -7.06
N ILE A 88 -5.49 -9.62 -6.12
CA ILE A 88 -6.66 -8.76 -6.31
C ILE A 88 -6.42 -7.49 -5.49
N TYR A 89 -6.85 -6.35 -6.02
CA TYR A 89 -6.85 -5.09 -5.30
C TYR A 89 -8.18 -4.36 -5.52
N GLU A 90 -8.54 -3.53 -4.55
CA GLU A 90 -9.70 -2.67 -4.63
C GLU A 90 -9.29 -1.25 -4.23
N VAL A 91 -9.86 -0.24 -4.89
CA VAL A 91 -9.70 1.16 -4.52
C VAL A 91 -11.05 1.69 -4.09
N THR A 92 -11.18 2.03 -2.82
CA THR A 92 -12.38 2.62 -2.22
C THR A 92 -12.15 4.11 -1.98
N SER A 93 -13.06 4.96 -2.45
CA SER A 93 -13.03 6.42 -2.29
C SER A 93 -14.15 6.92 -1.36
#